data_AF-A0A0K1E886-F1
#
_entry.id   AF-A0A0K1E886-F1
#
_cell.length_a   1.000
_cell.length_b   1.000
_cell.length_c   1.000
_cell.angle_alpha   90.00
_cell.angle_beta   90.00
_cell.angle_gamma   90.00
#
_symmetry.space_group_name_H-M   'P 1'
#
loop_
_entity.id
_entity.type
_entity.pdbx_description
1 polymer ?
#
loop_
_entity_poly.entity_id
_entity_poly.type
_entity_poly.pdbx_seq_one_letter_code
_entity_poly.pdbx_strand_id
1 'polypeptide(L)'
;MRTMPLLVASSLALAALVTAPRAEACSPALGVHGTLPTTSAEQWPTNLPIHLFSVLDITLDEAGVPLYSVLVDGQPATLVEAAQAQRSRAGGLQVVVEPPPIPGQQVLLSGTFCPASQGCPPVNLAFVAAPPDVEGPTESPALWFDLYDHKDDDAAVGSCVDLGAFTVTLHVDGSPQPEDASPLMYTIQAFTDASLTNAVGSWRRITQGGSESFYISGAPELVVPQLADAYCFRVDIEDLAGNDGVSSSVTCKPCRYRADPDSPFSLIDFNEAALYPGGQCADWINPIDDDFQHHPGPGVTPEAQSTTSGGCQLVVAANSSHVGLLLGALSLLALLSRRRHPGS
;
A
#
# COMPACT_ATOMS: atom_id res chain seq x y z
N MET A 1 24.56 -40.48 -58.49
CA MET A 1 25.18 -40.64 -57.16
C MET A 1 25.87 -39.35 -56.78
N ARG A 2 25.29 -38.58 -55.85
CA ARG A 2 25.96 -37.60 -54.98
C ARG A 2 24.88 -36.97 -54.09
N THR A 3 24.66 -37.57 -52.94
CA THR A 3 23.94 -36.98 -51.81
C THR A 3 24.99 -36.35 -50.90
N MET A 4 24.97 -35.02 -50.73
CA MET A 4 25.73 -34.33 -49.69
C MET A 4 24.83 -34.08 -48.47
N PRO A 5 25.33 -34.29 -47.23
CA PRO A 5 24.56 -34.13 -46.02
C PRO A 5 24.61 -32.68 -45.53
N LEU A 6 23.46 -32.14 -45.13
CA LEU A 6 23.33 -30.79 -44.58
C LEU A 6 22.45 -30.87 -43.32
N LEU A 7 22.96 -31.53 -42.27
CA LEU A 7 22.29 -31.63 -40.97
C LEU A 7 23.33 -31.72 -39.84
N VAL A 8 24.09 -30.65 -39.63
CA VAL A 8 24.84 -30.43 -38.36
C VAL A 8 24.85 -28.94 -38.06
N ALA A 9 23.70 -28.35 -37.71
CA ALA A 9 23.65 -26.98 -37.22
C ALA A 9 22.41 -26.68 -36.35
N SER A 10 21.83 -27.68 -35.67
CA SER A 10 20.58 -27.49 -34.89
C SER A 10 20.67 -27.89 -33.42
N SER A 11 21.87 -28.02 -32.86
CA SER A 11 22.05 -28.53 -31.49
C SER A 11 22.57 -27.50 -30.47
N LEU A 12 22.89 -26.27 -30.89
CA LEU A 12 23.51 -25.26 -30.00
C LEU A 12 22.57 -24.12 -29.56
N ALA A 13 21.34 -24.06 -30.07
CA ALA A 13 20.37 -23.02 -29.68
C ALA A 13 19.52 -23.38 -28.46
N LEU A 14 19.57 -24.63 -27.97
CA LEU A 14 18.74 -25.09 -26.83
C LEU A 14 19.43 -24.98 -25.46
N ALA A 15 20.71 -24.60 -25.41
CA ALA A 15 21.47 -24.51 -24.15
C ALA A 15 21.49 -23.09 -23.55
N ALA A 16 21.02 -22.06 -24.28
CA ALA A 16 20.98 -20.68 -23.79
C ALA A 16 19.67 -20.32 -23.05
N LEU A 17 18.71 -21.26 -22.95
CA LEU A 17 17.41 -21.05 -22.29
C LEU A 17 17.35 -21.51 -20.82
N VAL A 18 18.48 -21.97 -20.24
CA VAL A 18 18.48 -22.59 -18.90
C VAL A 18 19.17 -21.74 -17.81
N THR A 19 19.64 -20.53 -18.12
CA THR A 19 20.28 -19.67 -17.12
C THR A 19 19.79 -18.23 -17.19
N ALA A 20 18.47 -18.03 -17.30
CA ALA A 20 17.93 -16.82 -16.70
C ALA A 20 18.14 -16.96 -15.18
N PRO A 21 18.80 -16.01 -14.49
CA PRO A 21 18.85 -16.02 -13.04
C PRO A 21 17.40 -16.14 -12.56
N ARG A 22 17.11 -17.16 -11.74
CA ARG A 22 15.84 -17.19 -11.01
C ARG A 22 15.76 -15.84 -10.30
N ALA A 23 14.73 -15.06 -10.59
CA ALA A 23 14.41 -13.89 -9.78
C ALA A 23 14.48 -14.36 -8.33
N GLU A 24 15.38 -13.76 -7.54
CA GLU A 24 15.47 -14.01 -6.12
C GLU A 24 14.06 -13.77 -5.58
N ALA A 25 13.38 -14.86 -5.22
CA ALA A 25 12.06 -14.78 -4.64
C ALA A 25 12.16 -13.80 -3.48
N CYS A 26 11.33 -12.73 -3.51
CA CYS A 26 11.24 -11.70 -2.49
C CYS A 26 11.09 -12.38 -1.13
N SER A 27 12.21 -12.61 -0.46
CA SER A 27 12.22 -13.31 0.80
C SER A 27 11.80 -12.29 1.84
N PRO A 28 10.77 -12.56 2.65
CA PRO A 28 10.33 -11.61 3.65
C PRO A 28 11.49 -11.28 4.58
N ALA A 29 11.65 -10.01 4.93
CA ALA A 29 12.60 -9.60 5.95
C ALA A 29 12.29 -10.35 7.26
N LEU A 30 13.32 -10.85 7.93
CA LEU A 30 13.18 -11.60 9.19
C LEU A 30 13.31 -10.66 10.38
N GLY A 31 12.52 -10.92 11.43
CA GLY A 31 12.48 -10.11 12.66
C GLY A 31 11.60 -8.86 12.53
N VAL A 32 11.62 -8.03 13.58
CA VAL A 32 10.84 -6.79 13.63
C VAL A 32 11.64 -5.64 13.02
N HIS A 33 11.06 -4.95 12.03
CA HIS A 33 11.68 -3.81 11.34
C HIS A 33 11.03 -2.47 11.67
N GLY A 34 10.08 -2.47 12.60
CA GLY A 34 9.46 -1.27 13.13
C GLY A 34 8.36 -1.62 14.12
N THR A 35 7.97 -0.64 14.93
CA THR A 35 6.91 -0.80 15.92
C THR A 35 5.95 0.39 15.91
N LEU A 36 4.70 0.13 16.31
CA LEU A 36 3.80 1.15 16.86
C LEU A 36 3.44 0.71 18.29
N PRO A 37 3.67 1.51 19.33
CA PRO A 37 4.32 2.82 19.30
C PRO A 37 5.74 2.75 18.73
N THR A 38 6.24 3.87 18.21
CA THR A 38 7.66 4.00 17.84
C THR A 38 8.52 3.97 19.11
N THR A 39 9.83 3.79 18.96
CA THR A 39 10.77 3.81 20.09
C THR A 39 10.94 5.20 20.72
N SER A 40 10.43 6.26 20.09
CA SER A 40 10.40 7.64 20.63
C SER A 40 9.15 7.95 21.45
N ALA A 41 8.08 7.15 21.32
CA ALA A 41 6.82 7.44 21.99
C ALA A 41 6.96 7.34 23.51
N GLU A 42 6.63 8.42 24.22
CA GLU A 42 6.67 8.45 25.69
C GLU A 42 5.42 7.78 26.29
N GLN A 43 4.30 7.82 25.58
CA GLN A 43 2.99 7.36 26.05
C GLN A 43 2.28 6.52 24.99
N TRP A 44 1.46 5.57 25.44
CA TRP A 44 0.63 4.76 24.54
C TRP A 44 -0.70 4.36 25.20
N PRO A 45 -1.86 4.69 24.58
CA PRO A 45 -3.19 4.32 25.07
C PRO A 45 -3.36 2.81 25.32
N THR A 46 -3.97 2.46 26.45
CA THR A 46 -4.12 1.04 26.88
C THR A 46 -5.01 0.17 25.99
N ASN A 47 -5.88 0.78 25.18
CA ASN A 47 -6.76 0.07 24.23
C ASN A 47 -6.13 -0.10 22.84
N LEU A 48 -4.96 0.50 22.60
CA LEU A 48 -4.26 0.37 21.33
C LEU A 48 -3.35 -0.87 21.33
N PRO A 49 -3.39 -1.70 20.28
CA PRO A 49 -2.43 -2.78 20.13
C PRO A 49 -1.03 -2.22 19.86
N ILE A 50 -0.02 -2.97 20.26
CA ILE A 50 1.36 -2.79 19.80
C ILE A 50 1.46 -3.49 18.44
N HIS A 51 1.89 -2.77 17.40
CA HIS A 51 2.18 -3.35 16.09
C HIS A 51 3.66 -3.70 15.99
N LEU A 52 3.96 -4.91 15.55
CA LEU A 52 5.30 -5.39 15.24
C LEU A 52 5.38 -5.69 13.75
N PHE A 53 6.05 -4.82 12.99
CA PHE A 53 6.12 -4.94 11.53
C PHE A 53 7.10 -6.02 11.08
N SER A 54 6.77 -6.72 9.99
CA SER A 54 7.57 -7.80 9.38
C SER A 54 7.61 -9.12 10.16
N VAL A 55 6.80 -9.24 11.22
CA VAL A 55 6.58 -10.49 11.95
C VAL A 55 5.11 -10.88 11.83
N LEU A 56 4.84 -12.17 11.67
CA LEU A 56 3.48 -12.69 11.44
C LEU A 56 2.88 -13.41 12.66
N ASP A 57 3.71 -13.76 13.64
CA ASP A 57 3.31 -14.55 14.82
C ASP A 57 4.28 -14.27 15.98
N ILE A 58 3.82 -14.50 17.21
CA ILE A 58 4.61 -14.40 18.42
C ILE A 58 5.78 -15.36 18.33
N THR A 59 7.00 -14.82 18.35
CA THR A 59 8.19 -15.62 18.10
C THR A 59 8.65 -16.36 19.35
N LEU A 60 8.70 -17.69 19.25
CA LEU A 60 9.22 -18.61 20.26
C LEU A 60 10.51 -19.27 19.78
N ASP A 61 11.36 -19.70 20.71
CA ASP A 61 12.50 -20.57 20.42
C ASP A 61 12.07 -22.03 20.22
N GLU A 62 13.04 -22.92 19.95
CA GLU A 62 12.78 -24.35 19.77
C GLU A 62 12.16 -25.04 21.00
N ALA A 63 12.33 -24.45 22.19
CA ALA A 63 11.77 -24.94 23.45
C ALA A 63 10.41 -24.28 23.79
N GLY A 64 9.87 -23.42 22.92
CA GLY A 64 8.62 -22.70 23.14
C GLY A 64 8.75 -21.47 24.05
N VAL A 65 9.97 -20.99 24.31
CA VAL A 65 10.22 -19.81 25.13
C VAL A 65 10.16 -18.56 24.24
N PRO A 66 9.44 -17.50 24.66
CA PRO A 66 9.44 -16.22 23.96
C PRO A 66 10.85 -15.67 23.68
N LEU A 67 11.11 -15.25 22.45
CA LEU A 67 12.35 -14.54 22.06
C LEU A 67 12.29 -13.04 22.36
N TYR A 68 11.52 -12.68 23.38
CA TYR A 68 11.29 -11.34 23.88
C TYR A 68 10.96 -11.39 25.39
N SER A 69 11.03 -10.23 26.05
CA SER A 69 10.59 -10.02 27.41
C SER A 69 9.68 -8.79 27.47
N VAL A 70 8.64 -8.86 28.31
CA VAL A 70 7.78 -7.73 28.62
C VAL A 70 7.76 -7.54 30.12
N LEU A 71 7.95 -6.29 30.56
CA LEU A 71 7.83 -5.88 31.94
C LEU A 71 6.80 -4.76 32.06
N VAL A 72 5.96 -4.82 33.09
CA VAL A 72 5.08 -3.73 33.53
C VAL A 72 5.50 -3.34 34.94
N ASP A 73 6.02 -2.11 35.11
CA ASP A 73 6.65 -1.63 36.35
C ASP A 73 7.70 -2.62 36.92
N GLY A 74 8.48 -3.24 36.04
CA GLY A 74 9.49 -4.24 36.38
C GLY A 74 8.95 -5.62 36.74
N GLN A 75 7.63 -5.85 36.71
CA GLN A 75 7.03 -7.17 36.87
C GLN A 75 6.87 -7.87 35.52
N PRO A 76 7.16 -9.18 35.41
CA PRO A 76 6.94 -9.92 34.17
C PRO A 76 5.50 -9.86 33.68
N ALA A 77 5.34 -9.64 32.37
CA ALA A 77 4.08 -9.69 31.64
C ALA A 77 4.25 -10.51 30.35
N THR A 78 3.16 -10.74 29.62
CA THR A 78 3.16 -11.51 28.37
C THR A 78 2.57 -10.70 27.22
N LEU A 79 3.00 -10.98 25.99
CA LEU A 79 2.28 -10.53 24.80
C LEU A 79 1.30 -11.60 24.37
N VAL A 80 0.10 -11.18 24.00
CA VAL A 80 -0.88 -12.03 23.32
C VAL A 80 -1.34 -11.34 22.04
N GLU A 81 -1.78 -12.11 21.05
CA GLU A 81 -2.37 -11.51 19.85
C GLU A 81 -3.62 -10.71 20.22
N ALA A 82 -3.76 -9.52 19.65
CA ALA A 82 -4.95 -8.71 19.88
C ALA A 82 -6.18 -9.43 19.31
N ALA A 83 -7.24 -9.61 20.10
CA ALA A 83 -8.45 -10.32 19.68
C ALA A 83 -9.15 -9.66 18.47
N GLN A 84 -8.94 -8.36 18.27
CA GLN A 84 -9.41 -7.60 17.12
C GLN A 84 -8.36 -7.42 16.03
N ALA A 85 -7.27 -8.20 16.04
CA ALA A 85 -6.25 -8.16 15.01
C ALA A 85 -6.85 -8.57 13.66
N GLN A 86 -7.42 -7.59 12.96
CA GLN A 86 -7.55 -7.66 11.52
C GLN A 86 -6.10 -7.68 11.04
N ARG A 87 -5.57 -8.88 10.74
CA ARG A 87 -4.23 -9.07 10.20
C ARG A 87 -4.01 -7.99 9.16
N SER A 88 -3.29 -6.95 9.55
CA SER A 88 -3.12 -5.81 8.67
C SER A 88 -2.40 -6.38 7.47
N ARG A 89 -2.98 -6.23 6.27
CA ARG A 89 -2.35 -6.74 5.03
C ARG A 89 -0.95 -6.13 4.82
N ALA A 90 -0.59 -5.13 5.62
CA ALA A 90 0.74 -4.55 5.81
C ALA A 90 1.79 -5.50 6.45
N GLY A 91 1.46 -6.75 6.77
CA GLY A 91 2.46 -7.77 7.12
C GLY A 91 3.09 -7.61 8.51
N GLY A 92 2.30 -7.17 9.49
CA GLY A 92 2.72 -7.05 10.88
C GLY A 92 1.77 -7.74 11.87
N LEU A 93 2.32 -8.14 13.01
CA LEU A 93 1.63 -8.74 14.15
C LEU A 93 1.08 -7.63 15.06
N GLN A 94 -0.16 -7.79 15.53
CA GLN A 94 -0.76 -6.90 16.52
C GLN A 94 -0.88 -7.63 17.84
N VAL A 95 -0.30 -7.08 18.91
CA VAL A 95 -0.27 -7.69 20.23
C VAL A 95 -0.76 -6.73 21.30
N VAL A 96 -1.20 -7.27 22.42
CA VAL A 96 -1.49 -6.53 23.65
C VAL A 96 -0.71 -7.15 24.81
N VAL A 97 -0.47 -6.35 25.85
CA VAL A 97 0.20 -6.80 27.08
C VAL A 97 -0.84 -7.42 28.01
N GLU A 98 -0.54 -8.60 28.55
CA GLU A 98 -1.32 -9.28 29.57
C GLU A 98 -0.50 -9.49 30.86
N PRO A 99 -1.03 -9.16 32.05
CA PRO A 99 -2.30 -8.44 32.25
C PRO A 99 -2.26 -7.01 31.67
N PRO A 100 -3.41 -6.43 31.26
CA PRO A 100 -3.45 -5.09 30.70
C PRO A 100 -2.83 -4.06 31.66
N PRO A 101 -1.89 -3.21 31.21
CA PRO A 101 -1.29 -2.20 32.05
C PRO A 101 -2.34 -1.16 32.44
N ILE A 102 -2.24 -0.66 33.67
CA ILE A 102 -3.06 0.45 34.17
C ILE A 102 -2.43 1.77 33.70
N PRO A 103 -3.22 2.81 33.36
CA PRO A 103 -2.65 4.11 33.05
C PRO A 103 -1.66 4.61 34.11
N GLY A 104 -0.51 5.10 33.67
CA GLY A 104 0.62 5.53 34.49
C GLY A 104 1.69 4.46 34.73
N GLN A 105 1.45 3.19 34.41
CA GLN A 105 2.45 2.13 34.53
C GLN A 105 3.45 2.16 33.37
N GLN A 106 4.72 1.87 33.65
CA GLN A 106 5.75 1.75 32.63
C GLN A 106 5.71 0.36 31.98
N VAL A 107 5.68 0.32 30.65
CA VAL A 107 5.82 -0.89 29.85
C VAL A 107 7.21 -0.90 29.20
N LEU A 108 7.94 -2.01 29.35
CA LEU A 108 9.21 -2.26 28.68
C LEU A 108 9.10 -3.55 27.89
N LEU A 109 9.27 -3.46 26.57
CA LEU A 109 9.33 -4.59 25.64
C LEU A 109 10.72 -4.66 25.02
N SER A 110 11.39 -5.80 25.15
CA SER A 110 12.70 -6.01 24.53
C SER A 110 12.83 -7.41 23.93
N GLY A 111 13.52 -7.56 22.81
CA GLY A 111 13.68 -8.87 22.17
C GLY A 111 14.24 -8.82 20.76
N THR A 112 14.55 -9.97 20.17
CA THR A 112 15.01 -10.06 18.76
C THR A 112 13.92 -10.57 17.83
N PHE A 113 12.86 -11.20 18.36
CA PHE A 113 11.72 -11.71 17.58
C PHE A 113 12.12 -12.60 16.39
N CYS A 114 13.26 -13.27 16.51
CA CYS A 114 13.73 -14.31 15.61
C CYS A 114 14.86 -15.10 16.27
N PRO A 115 15.10 -16.35 15.84
CA PRO A 115 16.21 -17.16 16.35
C PRO A 115 17.56 -16.46 16.19
N ALA A 116 18.45 -16.62 17.17
CA ALA A 116 19.77 -15.99 17.16
C ALA A 116 20.61 -16.30 15.90
N SER A 117 20.38 -17.45 15.26
CA SER A 117 21.03 -17.84 14.00
C SER A 117 20.67 -16.95 12.82
N GLN A 118 19.58 -16.19 12.90
CA GLN A 118 19.11 -15.30 11.83
C GLN A 118 19.58 -13.85 12.00
N GLY A 119 20.15 -13.49 13.17
CA GLY A 119 20.80 -12.19 13.37
C GLY A 119 19.89 -10.97 13.25
N CYS A 120 18.64 -11.05 13.73
CA CYS A 120 17.70 -9.93 13.63
C CYS A 120 18.07 -8.77 14.55
N PRO A 121 17.72 -7.52 14.16
CA PRO A 121 17.92 -6.36 15.00
C PRO A 121 17.12 -6.49 16.32
N PRO A 122 17.69 -6.04 17.45
CA PRO A 122 16.95 -5.99 18.70
C PRO A 122 15.91 -4.88 18.67
N VAL A 123 14.73 -5.17 19.21
CA VAL A 123 13.69 -4.21 19.53
C VAL A 123 13.83 -3.84 21.00
N ASN A 124 13.78 -2.54 21.29
CA ASN A 124 13.64 -2.03 22.65
C ASN A 124 12.60 -0.92 22.61
N LEU A 125 11.46 -1.16 23.23
CA LEU A 125 10.32 -0.26 23.29
C LEU A 125 10.00 0.03 24.75
N ALA A 126 9.86 1.31 25.09
CA ALA A 126 9.57 1.77 26.44
C ALA A 126 8.56 2.91 26.37
N PHE A 127 7.44 2.78 27.08
CA PHE A 127 6.42 3.82 27.14
C PHE A 127 5.65 3.74 28.47
N VAL A 128 4.93 4.81 28.78
CA VAL A 128 3.96 4.84 29.89
C VAL A 128 2.57 4.57 29.34
N ALA A 129 1.83 3.65 29.95
CA ALA A 129 0.45 3.39 29.58
C ALA A 129 -0.40 4.66 29.78
N ALA A 130 -1.05 5.13 28.73
CA ALA A 130 -1.95 6.28 28.77
C ALA A 130 -3.42 5.80 28.94
N PRO A 131 -4.35 6.69 29.33
CA PRO A 131 -5.77 6.39 29.29
C PRO A 131 -6.20 5.86 27.90
N PRO A 132 -7.28 5.06 27.82
CA PRO A 132 -7.82 4.62 26.55
C PRO A 132 -8.12 5.81 25.62
N ASP A 133 -7.79 5.65 24.35
CA ASP A 133 -8.16 6.60 23.31
C ASP A 133 -9.61 6.37 22.90
N VAL A 134 -10.42 7.42 22.99
CA VAL A 134 -11.87 7.39 22.77
C VAL A 134 -12.33 8.48 21.80
N GLU A 135 -11.41 9.27 21.24
CA GLU A 135 -11.73 10.38 20.37
C GLU A 135 -11.24 10.08 18.96
N GLY A 136 -12.18 9.89 18.04
CA GLY A 136 -11.86 9.66 16.64
C GLY A 136 -11.32 10.92 15.93
N PRO A 137 -10.68 10.75 14.78
CA PRO A 137 -10.16 11.86 13.97
C PRO A 137 -11.29 12.81 13.53
N THR A 138 -11.13 14.09 13.83
CA THR A 138 -12.20 15.09 13.58
C THR A 138 -12.12 15.77 12.21
N GLU A 139 -10.96 15.67 11.54
CA GLU A 139 -10.73 16.32 10.26
C GLU A 139 -10.91 15.36 9.09
N SER A 140 -11.64 15.81 8.07
CA SER A 140 -11.76 15.09 6.79
C SER A 140 -10.50 15.33 5.96
N PRO A 141 -9.91 14.30 5.35
CA PRO A 141 -8.78 14.47 4.45
C PRO A 141 -9.28 15.00 3.11
N ALA A 142 -8.44 15.75 2.41
CA ALA A 142 -8.63 16.05 0.99
C ALA A 142 -8.20 14.83 0.15
N LEU A 143 -8.90 14.59 -0.95
CA LEU A 143 -8.68 13.43 -1.81
C LEU A 143 -8.77 13.83 -3.29
N TRP A 144 -7.68 13.62 -4.02
CA TRP A 144 -7.65 13.67 -5.48
C TRP A 144 -6.86 12.49 -6.04
N PHE A 145 -6.94 12.26 -7.34
CA PHE A 145 -6.19 11.18 -7.97
C PHE A 145 -5.73 11.52 -9.36
N ASP A 146 -4.59 10.96 -9.76
CA ASP A 146 -4.16 10.92 -11.14
C ASP A 146 -4.42 9.53 -11.71
N LEU A 147 -4.77 9.46 -12.99
CA LEU A 147 -5.04 8.22 -13.70
C LEU A 147 -4.13 8.10 -14.92
N TYR A 148 -3.41 6.99 -14.97
CA TYR A 148 -2.58 6.61 -16.10
C TYR A 148 -3.13 5.32 -16.72
N ASP A 149 -3.58 5.41 -17.97
CA ASP A 149 -4.05 4.29 -18.78
C ASP A 149 -2.86 3.73 -19.57
N HIS A 150 -2.41 2.54 -19.22
CA HIS A 150 -1.23 1.94 -19.83
C HIS A 150 -1.58 1.37 -21.20
N LYS A 151 -0.57 1.22 -22.05
CA LYS A 151 -0.72 0.41 -23.26
C LYS A 151 -1.05 -1.03 -22.86
N ASP A 152 -2.05 -1.63 -23.51
CA ASP A 152 -2.51 -3.02 -23.30
C ASP A 152 -1.45 -4.12 -23.58
N ASP A 153 -0.19 -3.78 -23.84
CA ASP A 153 0.84 -4.74 -24.20
C ASP A 153 1.25 -5.58 -22.97
N ASP A 154 1.12 -6.90 -23.13
CA ASP A 154 1.41 -8.01 -22.21
C ASP A 154 2.21 -7.62 -20.96
N ALA A 155 1.52 -7.63 -19.81
CA ALA A 155 2.10 -7.52 -18.47
C ALA A 155 3.46 -8.24 -18.44
N ALA A 156 4.53 -7.52 -18.12
CA ALA A 156 5.89 -8.06 -18.15
C ALA A 156 6.00 -9.27 -17.21
N VAL A 157 5.89 -10.46 -17.78
CA VAL A 157 5.99 -11.74 -17.07
C VAL A 157 7.37 -11.79 -16.40
N GLY A 158 7.39 -11.72 -15.06
CA GLY A 158 8.61 -11.89 -14.26
C GLY A 158 9.20 -10.63 -13.62
N SER A 159 8.52 -9.48 -13.69
CA SER A 159 8.85 -8.33 -12.84
C SER A 159 8.14 -8.47 -11.49
N CYS A 160 8.80 -8.21 -10.37
CA CYS A 160 8.17 -8.15 -9.04
C CYS A 160 7.18 -6.98 -8.88
N VAL A 161 6.91 -6.26 -9.96
CA VAL A 161 5.93 -5.21 -10.08
C VAL A 161 4.77 -5.77 -10.92
N ASP A 162 3.64 -6.04 -10.26
CA ASP A 162 2.37 -6.29 -10.97
C ASP A 162 1.90 -4.97 -11.60
N LEU A 163 2.33 -4.76 -12.84
CA LEU A 163 1.89 -3.63 -13.64
C LEU A 163 0.49 -3.98 -14.19
N GLY A 164 -0.51 -3.26 -13.68
CA GLY A 164 -1.90 -3.37 -14.13
C GLY A 164 -2.12 -2.71 -15.50
N ALA A 165 -3.33 -2.87 -16.05
CA ALA A 165 -3.73 -2.21 -17.30
C ALA A 165 -3.86 -0.69 -17.14
N PHE A 166 -4.08 -0.21 -15.91
CA PHE A 166 -3.99 1.20 -15.56
C PHE A 166 -3.40 1.36 -14.16
N THR A 167 -2.92 2.56 -13.84
CA THR A 167 -2.50 2.95 -12.49
C THR A 167 -3.26 4.18 -12.05
N VAL A 168 -3.80 4.11 -10.83
CA VAL A 168 -4.33 5.26 -10.11
C VAL A 168 -3.33 5.65 -9.04
N THR A 169 -2.90 6.91 -9.06
CA THR A 169 -2.18 7.51 -7.95
C THR A 169 -3.16 8.36 -7.16
N LEU A 170 -3.66 7.83 -6.05
CA LEU A 170 -4.49 8.60 -5.11
C LEU A 170 -3.58 9.44 -4.23
N HIS A 171 -3.96 10.68 -4.02
CA HIS A 171 -3.29 11.60 -3.11
C HIS A 171 -4.28 11.95 -2.01
N VAL A 172 -3.87 11.68 -0.78
CA VAL A 172 -4.65 11.95 0.43
C VAL A 172 -3.88 12.97 1.24
N ASP A 173 -4.50 14.11 1.52
CA ASP A 173 -3.90 15.15 2.33
C ASP A 173 -4.74 15.34 3.59
N GLY A 174 -4.22 14.83 4.70
CA GLY A 174 -4.81 14.96 6.03
C GLY A 174 -3.87 15.67 6.99
N SER A 175 -4.37 16.01 8.17
CA SER A 175 -3.50 16.60 9.19
C SER A 175 -2.52 15.58 9.76
N PRO A 176 -1.23 15.95 9.93
CA PRO A 176 -0.27 15.09 10.59
C PRO A 176 -0.70 14.85 12.04
N GLN A 177 -0.59 13.60 12.49
CA GLN A 177 -0.83 13.23 13.87
C GLN A 177 0.41 13.51 14.72
N PRO A 178 0.23 13.96 15.98
CA PRO A 178 1.29 13.94 16.98
C PRO A 178 1.91 12.54 17.14
N GLU A 179 3.19 12.44 17.50
CA GLU A 179 3.87 11.14 17.70
C GLU A 179 3.22 10.27 18.80
N ASP A 180 2.54 10.89 19.75
CA ASP A 180 1.84 10.27 20.88
C ASP A 180 0.35 10.03 20.63
N ALA A 181 -0.18 10.45 19.48
CA ALA A 181 -1.55 10.16 19.07
C ALA A 181 -1.69 8.76 18.45
N SER A 182 -2.91 8.22 18.49
CA SER A 182 -3.23 7.00 17.78
C SER A 182 -3.02 7.19 16.27
N PRO A 183 -2.20 6.35 15.61
CA PRO A 183 -2.05 6.39 14.17
C PRO A 183 -3.40 6.18 13.46
N LEU A 184 -3.51 6.72 12.26
CA LEU A 184 -4.72 6.60 11.46
C LEU A 184 -4.67 5.35 10.59
N MET A 185 -5.84 4.74 10.39
CA MET A 185 -6.12 3.72 9.41
C MET A 185 -6.97 4.34 8.29
N TYR A 186 -6.35 4.57 7.14
CA TYR A 186 -7.06 4.95 5.93
C TYR A 186 -7.61 3.71 5.24
N THR A 187 -8.93 3.68 5.06
CA THR A 187 -9.63 2.69 4.23
C THR A 187 -10.07 3.38 2.94
N ILE A 188 -9.27 3.18 1.90
CA ILE A 188 -9.58 3.65 0.55
C ILE A 188 -10.60 2.70 -0.05
N GLN A 189 -11.68 3.25 -0.59
CA GLN A 189 -12.73 2.51 -1.27
C GLN A 189 -12.91 3.06 -2.68
N ALA A 190 -13.06 2.16 -3.65
CA ALA A 190 -13.37 2.50 -5.02
C ALA A 190 -14.77 1.98 -5.40
N PHE A 191 -15.50 2.78 -6.16
CA PHE A 191 -16.86 2.50 -6.62
C PHE A 191 -17.00 2.83 -8.11
N THR A 192 -17.97 2.22 -8.80
CA THR A 192 -18.30 2.62 -10.19
C THR A 192 -19.24 3.83 -10.28
N ASP A 193 -19.66 4.38 -9.14
CA ASP A 193 -20.63 5.46 -9.08
C ASP A 193 -20.47 6.35 -7.84
N ALA A 194 -20.97 7.59 -7.94
CA ALA A 194 -20.90 8.59 -6.87
C ALA A 194 -21.87 8.33 -5.70
N SER A 195 -22.84 7.43 -5.86
CA SER A 195 -23.76 7.03 -4.79
C SER A 195 -23.18 5.97 -3.85
N LEU A 196 -21.96 5.50 -4.13
CA LEU A 196 -21.20 4.54 -3.32
C LEU A 196 -21.90 3.19 -3.18
N THR A 197 -22.67 2.79 -4.20
CA THR A 197 -23.47 1.56 -4.15
C THR A 197 -22.78 0.36 -4.78
N ASN A 198 -21.95 0.58 -5.81
CA ASN A 198 -21.28 -0.48 -6.55
C ASN A 198 -19.77 -0.46 -6.26
N ALA A 199 -19.36 -1.08 -5.16
CA ALA A 199 -17.96 -1.17 -4.75
C ALA A 199 -17.14 -2.09 -5.69
N VAL A 200 -15.94 -1.64 -6.07
CA VAL A 200 -15.00 -2.41 -6.91
C VAL A 200 -13.73 -2.83 -6.19
N GLY A 201 -13.38 -2.14 -5.11
CA GLY A 201 -12.17 -2.45 -4.36
C GLY A 201 -12.06 -1.69 -3.05
N SER A 202 -11.23 -2.22 -2.14
CA SER A 202 -10.88 -1.55 -0.89
C SER A 202 -9.44 -1.88 -0.49
N TRP A 203 -8.73 -0.85 -0.04
CA TRP A 203 -7.34 -0.90 0.37
C TRP A 203 -7.20 -0.23 1.74
N ARG A 204 -6.36 -0.78 2.60
CA ARG A 204 -6.15 -0.26 3.96
C ARG A 204 -4.69 0.07 4.19
N ARG A 205 -4.43 1.19 4.85
CA ARG A 205 -3.08 1.67 5.20
C ARG A 205 -3.09 2.29 6.58
N ILE A 206 -2.07 1.95 7.36
CA ILE A 206 -1.71 2.69 8.58
C ILE A 206 -0.83 3.88 8.18
N THR A 207 -1.17 5.06 8.67
CA THR A 207 -0.48 6.33 8.39
C THR A 207 -0.41 7.18 9.67
N GLN A 208 0.55 8.10 9.70
CA GLN A 208 0.63 9.16 10.70
C GLN A 208 -0.09 10.45 10.23
N GLY A 209 -0.92 10.36 9.18
CA GLY A 209 -1.53 11.52 8.54
C GLY A 209 -0.55 12.28 7.63
N GLY A 210 -0.83 13.54 7.38
CA GLY A 210 -0.10 14.33 6.39
C GLY A 210 -0.51 14.01 4.96
N SER A 211 0.34 14.41 4.01
CA SER A 211 0.16 14.16 2.58
C SER A 211 0.80 12.83 2.18
N GLU A 212 0.01 11.90 1.66
CA GLU A 212 0.44 10.59 1.21
C GLU A 212 -0.08 10.27 -0.20
N SER A 213 0.71 9.52 -0.96
CA SER A 213 0.32 8.99 -2.27
C SER A 213 0.22 7.46 -2.25
N PHE A 214 -0.87 6.94 -2.83
CA PHE A 214 -1.18 5.53 -2.92
C PHE A 214 -1.23 5.10 -4.38
N TYR A 215 -0.50 4.04 -4.71
CA TYR A 215 -0.48 3.48 -6.06
C TYR A 215 -1.40 2.27 -6.10
N ILE A 216 -2.43 2.35 -6.94
CA ILE A 216 -3.37 1.25 -7.19
C ILE A 216 -3.21 0.81 -8.65
N SER A 217 -2.79 -0.43 -8.84
CA SER A 217 -2.79 -1.07 -10.17
C SER A 217 -4.17 -1.68 -10.44
N GLY A 218 -4.76 -1.33 -11.57
CA GLY A 218 -6.03 -1.88 -12.05
C GLY A 218 -5.84 -3.14 -12.89
N ALA A 219 -6.67 -4.17 -12.65
CA ALA A 219 -6.65 -5.37 -13.47
C ALA A 219 -7.26 -5.10 -14.87
N PRO A 220 -6.88 -5.84 -15.92
CA PRO A 220 -7.42 -5.66 -17.27
C PRO A 220 -8.94 -5.74 -17.37
N GLU A 221 -9.61 -6.51 -16.50
CA GLU A 221 -11.07 -6.65 -16.48
C GLU A 221 -11.79 -5.39 -15.99
N LEU A 222 -11.07 -4.46 -15.36
CA LEU A 222 -11.55 -3.18 -14.89
C LEU A 222 -11.36 -2.07 -15.95
N VAL A 223 -10.84 -2.38 -17.14
CA VAL A 223 -10.70 -1.39 -18.22
C VAL A 223 -12.05 -1.21 -18.93
N VAL A 224 -12.50 0.04 -19.03
CA VAL A 224 -13.77 0.41 -19.68
C VAL A 224 -13.57 1.58 -20.65
N PRO A 225 -14.45 1.77 -21.66
CA PRO A 225 -14.24 2.79 -22.71
C PRO A 225 -14.12 4.25 -22.24
N GLN A 226 -14.57 4.56 -21.01
CA GLN A 226 -14.48 5.89 -20.40
C GLN A 226 -13.80 5.78 -19.04
N LEU A 227 -12.58 5.24 -19.02
CA LEU A 227 -11.86 4.92 -17.79
C LEU A 227 -11.71 6.13 -16.84
N ALA A 228 -11.51 7.34 -17.38
CA ALA A 228 -11.41 8.56 -16.60
C ALA A 228 -12.69 8.95 -15.83
N ASP A 229 -13.86 8.50 -16.27
CA ASP A 229 -15.15 8.76 -15.62
C ASP A 229 -15.71 7.50 -14.90
N ALA A 230 -14.96 6.40 -14.90
CA ALA A 230 -15.47 5.09 -14.50
C ALA A 230 -15.51 4.87 -12.98
N TYR A 231 -14.70 5.61 -12.23
CA TYR A 231 -14.42 5.30 -10.83
C TYR A 231 -14.55 6.52 -9.91
N CYS A 232 -15.15 6.27 -8.75
CA CYS A 232 -15.24 7.19 -7.63
C CYS A 232 -14.46 6.62 -6.44
N PHE A 233 -13.72 7.48 -5.76
CA PHE A 233 -12.94 7.13 -4.58
C PHE A 233 -13.43 7.86 -3.34
N ARG A 234 -13.35 7.18 -2.20
CA ARG A 234 -13.54 7.74 -0.86
C ARG A 234 -12.48 7.17 0.08
N VAL A 235 -12.04 7.97 1.04
CA VAL A 235 -11.23 7.52 2.16
C VAL A 235 -12.08 7.58 3.42
N ASP A 236 -12.32 6.42 4.02
CA ASP A 236 -12.82 6.35 5.39
C ASP A 236 -11.61 6.35 6.34
N ILE A 237 -11.71 7.10 7.43
CA ILE A 237 -10.66 7.17 8.46
C ILE A 237 -11.20 6.53 9.73
N GLU A 238 -10.39 5.66 10.32
CA GLU A 238 -10.54 5.14 11.68
C GLU A 238 -9.17 5.34 12.36
N ASP A 239 -9.09 5.60 13.66
CA ASP A 239 -7.81 5.48 14.36
C ASP A 239 -7.50 4.00 14.67
N LEU A 240 -6.29 3.69 15.17
CA LEU A 240 -5.98 2.30 15.55
C LEU A 240 -6.72 1.81 16.81
N ALA A 241 -7.43 2.69 17.51
CA ALA A 241 -8.27 2.34 18.67
C ALA A 241 -9.69 1.93 18.23
N GLY A 242 -10.01 2.06 16.93
CA GLY A 242 -11.31 1.74 16.36
C GLY A 242 -12.32 2.87 16.46
N ASN A 243 -11.87 4.10 16.71
CA ASN A 243 -12.75 5.27 16.70
C ASN A 243 -12.88 5.80 15.27
N ASP A 244 -14.12 5.86 14.77
CA ASP A 244 -14.42 6.39 13.44
C ASP A 244 -14.12 7.89 13.35
N GLY A 245 -13.53 8.29 12.23
CA GLY A 245 -13.31 9.70 11.87
C GLY A 245 -14.28 10.21 10.81
N VAL A 246 -14.02 11.41 10.31
CA VAL A 246 -14.78 12.01 9.21
C VAL A 246 -14.22 11.54 7.86
N SER A 247 -15.01 10.80 7.09
CA SER A 247 -14.61 10.36 5.73
C SER A 247 -14.36 11.54 4.79
N SER A 248 -13.49 11.32 3.81
CA SER A 248 -13.26 12.27 2.71
C SER A 248 -14.54 12.54 1.91
N SER A 249 -14.55 13.66 1.17
CA SER A 249 -15.46 13.81 0.03
C SER A 249 -15.23 12.71 -1.01
N VAL A 250 -16.25 12.39 -1.79
CA VAL A 250 -16.15 11.44 -2.91
C VAL A 250 -15.57 12.14 -4.14
N THR A 251 -14.54 11.55 -4.75
CA THR A 251 -13.89 12.08 -5.95
C THR A 251 -14.05 11.12 -7.12
N CYS A 252 -14.76 11.55 -8.17
CA CYS A 252 -15.11 10.71 -9.33
C CYS A 252 -14.40 11.10 -10.63
N LYS A 253 -13.60 12.17 -10.60
CA LYS A 253 -12.87 12.66 -11.76
C LYS A 253 -11.41 12.82 -11.41
N PRO A 254 -10.49 12.32 -12.25
CA PRO A 254 -9.07 12.48 -11.99
C PRO A 254 -8.71 13.96 -12.00
N CYS A 255 -7.74 14.33 -11.19
CA CYS A 255 -6.96 15.55 -11.31
C CYS A 255 -6.28 15.61 -12.68
N ARG A 256 -5.58 14.53 -13.05
CA ARG A 256 -4.92 14.37 -14.34
C ARG A 256 -5.18 13.00 -14.95
N TYR A 257 -5.38 12.97 -16.26
CA TYR A 257 -5.57 11.76 -17.04
C TYR A 257 -4.61 11.73 -18.23
N ARG A 258 -3.98 10.58 -18.43
CA ARG A 258 -3.14 10.32 -19.60
C ARG A 258 -3.40 8.91 -20.12
N ALA A 259 -3.49 8.80 -21.43
CA ALA A 259 -3.50 7.53 -22.15
C ALA A 259 -2.36 7.56 -23.16
N ASP A 260 -1.43 6.61 -23.05
CA ASP A 260 -0.26 6.51 -23.92
C ASP A 260 -0.36 5.26 -24.78
N PRO A 261 -0.98 5.33 -25.97
CA PRO A 261 -1.16 4.17 -26.84
C PRO A 261 0.16 3.63 -27.43
N ASP A 262 1.22 4.45 -27.45
CA ASP A 262 2.47 4.17 -28.15
C ASP A 262 3.72 4.04 -27.24
N SER A 263 3.60 4.33 -25.94
CA SER A 263 4.75 4.34 -25.03
C SER A 263 4.74 3.13 -24.11
N PRO A 264 5.84 2.34 -24.01
CA PRO A 264 5.96 1.35 -22.96
C PRO A 264 6.04 2.02 -21.59
N PHE A 265 5.58 1.30 -20.58
CA PHE A 265 5.50 1.69 -19.18
C PHE A 265 6.64 2.62 -18.75
N SER A 266 6.29 3.87 -18.46
CA SER A 266 7.14 4.79 -17.71
C SER A 266 6.24 5.57 -16.76
N LEU A 267 6.63 5.63 -15.48
CA LEU A 267 6.07 6.57 -14.52
C LEU A 267 6.53 7.96 -14.99
N ILE A 268 5.80 8.56 -15.93
CA ILE A 268 6.11 9.90 -16.44
C ILE A 268 5.40 10.92 -15.57
N ASP A 269 6.07 12.03 -15.28
CA ASP A 269 5.47 13.21 -14.66
C ASP A 269 4.27 13.71 -15.50
N PHE A 270 3.12 13.91 -14.85
CA PHE A 270 2.01 14.57 -15.50
C PHE A 270 2.33 16.06 -15.72
N ASN A 271 2.09 16.56 -16.92
CA ASN A 271 2.17 17.99 -17.24
C ASN A 271 0.77 18.64 -17.24
N GLU A 272 0.70 19.95 -17.44
CA GLU A 272 -0.58 20.68 -17.48
C GLU A 272 -1.54 20.20 -18.57
N ALA A 273 -1.04 19.65 -19.68
CA ALA A 273 -1.89 19.12 -20.74
C ALA A 273 -2.68 17.87 -20.32
N ALA A 274 -2.28 17.23 -19.22
CA ALA A 274 -2.98 16.08 -18.66
C ALA A 274 -4.12 16.45 -17.70
N LEU A 275 -4.37 17.74 -17.43
CA LEU A 275 -5.48 18.14 -16.55
C LEU A 275 -6.82 17.70 -17.11
N TYR A 276 -7.62 17.06 -16.26
CA TYR A 276 -8.89 16.51 -16.70
C TYR A 276 -10.05 17.47 -16.39
N PRO A 277 -10.95 17.76 -17.36
CA PRO A 277 -12.06 18.69 -17.15
C PRO A 277 -12.99 18.31 -15.99
N GLY A 278 -13.08 19.20 -14.99
CA GLY A 278 -13.88 19.01 -13.79
C GLY A 278 -13.24 18.09 -12.74
N GLY A 279 -11.97 17.72 -12.91
CA GLY A 279 -11.14 17.18 -11.82
C GLY A 279 -10.77 18.25 -10.81
N GLN A 280 -10.47 17.87 -9.56
CA GLN A 280 -10.19 18.82 -8.48
C GLN A 280 -9.01 19.77 -8.77
N CYS A 281 -8.04 19.34 -9.58
CA CYS A 281 -6.89 20.18 -9.94
C CYS A 281 -7.14 21.14 -11.10
N ALA A 282 -8.25 20.99 -11.83
CA ALA A 282 -8.59 21.93 -12.91
C ALA A 282 -8.91 23.33 -12.36
N ASP A 283 -9.35 23.42 -11.09
CA ASP A 283 -9.71 24.68 -10.43
C ASP A 283 -8.50 25.40 -9.80
N TRP A 284 -7.37 24.70 -9.61
CA TRP A 284 -6.11 25.30 -9.13
C TRP A 284 -5.34 26.05 -10.22
N ILE A 285 -5.74 25.87 -11.49
CA ILE A 285 -5.24 26.67 -12.62
C ILE A 285 -6.35 27.65 -13.02
N ASN A 286 -6.67 28.58 -12.14
CA ASN A 286 -7.26 29.84 -12.58
C ASN A 286 -6.12 30.84 -12.86
N PRO A 287 -5.93 31.28 -14.12
CA PRO A 287 -5.00 32.36 -14.43
C PRO A 287 -5.66 33.70 -14.07
N ILE A 288 -5.49 34.14 -12.81
CA ILE A 288 -5.74 35.50 -12.34
C ILE A 288 -4.69 35.71 -11.23
N ASP A 289 -3.55 36.39 -11.41
CA ASP A 289 -3.37 37.77 -11.85
C ASP A 289 -2.03 38.00 -12.58
N ASP A 290 -2.09 38.82 -13.62
CA ASP A 290 -1.00 39.31 -14.47
C ASP A 290 -0.20 40.46 -13.80
N ASP A 291 0.06 40.41 -12.48
CA ASP A 291 0.65 41.57 -11.77
C ASP A 291 1.56 41.26 -10.56
N PHE A 292 2.45 40.26 -10.66
CA PHE A 292 3.61 40.17 -9.75
C PHE A 292 4.94 40.15 -10.52
N GLN A 293 5.35 41.34 -10.94
CA GLN A 293 6.78 41.64 -11.11
C GLN A 293 7.42 41.84 -9.72
N HIS A 294 8.69 41.40 -9.58
CA HIS A 294 9.64 41.56 -8.44
C HIS A 294 9.55 40.45 -7.36
N HIS A 295 10.59 39.73 -6.93
CA HIS A 295 12.05 39.76 -7.10
C HIS A 295 12.64 38.38 -6.71
N PRO A 296 13.87 38.01 -7.14
CA PRO A 296 14.51 36.76 -6.74
C PRO A 296 15.11 36.89 -5.32
N GLY A 297 14.63 36.07 -4.39
CA GLY A 297 15.24 35.85 -3.07
C GLY A 297 16.13 34.59 -3.06
N PRO A 298 17.23 34.56 -2.29
CA PRO A 298 18.36 33.68 -2.55
C PRO A 298 18.23 32.29 -1.92
N GLY A 299 18.63 31.27 -2.69
CA GLY A 299 19.37 30.10 -2.22
C GLY A 299 18.74 29.24 -1.12
N VAL A 300 17.93 28.27 -1.53
CA VAL A 300 17.86 26.98 -0.82
C VAL A 300 18.00 25.88 -1.88
N THR A 301 19.11 25.16 -1.83
CA THR A 301 19.39 23.97 -2.64
C THR A 301 18.37 22.88 -2.32
N PRO A 302 17.76 22.20 -3.31
CA PRO A 302 16.97 21.03 -3.05
C PRO A 302 17.90 19.83 -2.89
N GLU A 303 18.25 19.54 -1.63
CA GLU A 303 18.74 18.21 -1.24
C GLU A 303 17.72 17.60 -0.27
N ALA A 304 16.50 17.38 -0.78
CA ALA A 304 15.62 16.36 -0.23
C ALA A 304 15.87 15.10 -1.09
N GLN A 305 16.82 14.29 -0.65
CA GLN A 305 17.00 12.94 -1.18
C GLN A 305 15.69 12.20 -0.94
N SER A 306 14.92 12.00 -2.01
CA SER A 306 13.93 10.95 -2.09
C SER A 306 14.65 9.64 -1.78
N THR A 307 14.57 9.18 -0.55
CA THR A 307 14.90 7.80 -0.22
C THR A 307 13.84 6.93 -0.85
N THR A 308 14.07 6.57 -2.11
CA THR A 308 13.37 5.48 -2.79
C THR A 308 13.76 4.22 -2.02
N SER A 309 13.01 3.89 -0.96
CA SER A 309 13.12 2.58 -0.34
C SER A 309 12.61 1.58 -1.36
N GLY A 310 13.53 0.89 -2.03
CA GLY A 310 13.26 -0.26 -2.90
C GLY A 310 12.78 -1.47 -2.10
N GLY A 311 11.70 -1.29 -1.34
CA GLY A 311 11.00 -2.34 -0.61
C GLY A 311 9.88 -2.89 -1.48
N CYS A 312 9.86 -4.21 -1.66
CA CYS A 312 8.77 -4.92 -2.32
C CYS A 312 7.44 -4.59 -1.62
N GLN A 313 6.54 -3.89 -2.31
CA GLN A 313 5.16 -3.79 -1.86
C GLN A 313 4.43 -5.05 -2.33
N LEU A 314 4.02 -5.88 -1.38
CA LEU A 314 3.17 -7.04 -1.65
C LEU A 314 1.76 -6.52 -1.95
N VAL A 315 1.50 -6.17 -3.21
CA VAL A 315 0.15 -5.83 -3.67
C VAL A 315 -0.56 -7.13 -3.99
N VAL A 316 -1.35 -7.63 -3.02
CA VAL A 316 -2.23 -8.77 -3.28
C VAL A 316 -3.47 -8.23 -3.99
N ALA A 317 -3.59 -8.51 -5.28
CA ALA A 317 -4.83 -8.34 -6.03
C ALA A 317 -5.99 -8.98 -5.25
N ALA A 318 -7.03 -8.20 -4.99
CA ALA A 318 -8.21 -8.69 -4.30
C ALA A 318 -8.88 -9.76 -5.17
N ASN A 319 -8.72 -11.03 -4.79
CA ASN A 319 -9.71 -12.04 -5.16
C ASN A 319 -11.03 -11.61 -4.51
N SER A 320 -11.98 -11.26 -5.37
CA SER A 320 -13.38 -11.01 -5.06
C SER A 320 -13.90 -12.09 -4.10
N SER A 321 -14.03 -11.74 -2.82
CA SER A 321 -14.76 -12.57 -1.86
C SER A 321 -16.24 -12.29 -2.02
N HIS A 322 -16.83 -12.75 -3.11
CA HIS A 322 -18.27 -12.93 -3.19
C HIS A 322 -18.61 -14.28 -2.56
N VAL A 323 -19.13 -14.25 -1.34
CA VAL A 323 -19.95 -15.34 -0.81
C VAL A 323 -21.27 -15.30 -1.58
N GLY A 324 -21.34 -16.09 -2.64
CA GLY A 324 -22.53 -16.39 -3.43
C GLY A 324 -22.47 -17.85 -3.88
N LEU A 325 -23.19 -18.72 -3.18
CA LEU A 325 -23.36 -20.13 -3.47
C LEU A 325 -23.91 -20.36 -4.91
N LEU A 326 -23.38 -21.40 -5.56
CA LEU A 326 -23.96 -22.20 -6.65
C LEU A 326 -24.08 -21.57 -8.05
N LEU A 327 -23.11 -21.89 -8.93
CA LEU A 327 -23.27 -22.60 -10.23
C LEU A 327 -22.18 -22.20 -11.23
N GLY A 328 -21.64 -23.19 -11.95
CA GLY A 328 -21.19 -22.99 -13.33
C GLY A 328 -19.68 -22.99 -13.56
N ALA A 329 -19.11 -24.19 -13.71
CA ALA A 329 -17.97 -24.39 -14.58
C ALA A 329 -18.32 -23.91 -16.00
N LEU A 330 -17.57 -22.93 -16.55
CA LEU A 330 -17.31 -22.68 -17.99
C LEU A 330 -16.85 -21.22 -18.22
N SER A 331 -15.54 -20.94 -18.12
CA SER A 331 -14.96 -19.68 -18.64
C SER A 331 -13.51 -19.86 -19.11
N LEU A 332 -13.26 -20.86 -19.97
CA LEU A 332 -11.94 -21.08 -20.62
C LEU A 332 -12.02 -20.95 -22.15
N LEU A 333 -13.02 -20.25 -22.69
CA LEU A 333 -13.28 -20.17 -24.13
C LEU A 333 -13.45 -18.75 -24.72
N ALA A 334 -13.17 -17.68 -23.98
CA ALA A 334 -13.37 -16.31 -24.47
C ALA A 334 -12.11 -15.63 -25.07
N LEU A 335 -10.94 -16.30 -25.14
CA LEU A 335 -9.69 -15.69 -25.60
C LEU A 335 -9.34 -15.88 -27.09
N LEU A 336 -10.27 -16.34 -27.93
CA LEU A 336 -10.02 -16.58 -29.36
C LEU A 336 -11.03 -15.98 -30.34
N SER A 337 -11.75 -14.91 -29.97
CA SER A 337 -12.66 -14.25 -30.93
C SER A 337 -12.68 -12.72 -30.88
N ARG A 338 -11.54 -12.07 -31.05
CA ARG A 338 -11.52 -10.68 -31.57
C ARG A 338 -10.36 -10.48 -32.55
N ARG A 339 -10.57 -10.96 -33.78
CA ARG A 339 -9.93 -10.40 -34.98
C ARG A 339 -11.00 -9.97 -35.96
N ARG A 340 -10.83 -8.72 -36.43
CA ARG A 340 -11.44 -8.01 -37.57
C ARG A 340 -12.60 -7.06 -37.24
N HIS A 341 -12.33 -5.77 -37.42
CA HIS A 341 -12.84 -5.10 -38.61
C HIS A 341 -11.81 -4.11 -39.19
N PRO A 342 -11.54 -4.14 -40.50
CA PRO A 342 -10.96 -3.02 -41.24
C PRO A 342 -12.06 -2.11 -41.79
N GLY A 343 -11.78 -0.81 -41.91
CA GLY A 343 -12.35 0.07 -42.93
C GLY A 343 -13.32 1.16 -42.46
N SER A 344 -12.80 2.38 -42.35
CA SER A 344 -13.14 3.51 -43.23
C SER A 344 -12.11 4.62 -43.06
#